data_AF-A0A2D6SYN0-F1
#
_entry.id   AF-A0A2D6SYN0-F1
#
_cell.length_a   1.000
_cell.length_b   1.000
_cell.length_c   1.000
_cell.angle_alpha   90.00
_cell.angle_beta   90.00
_cell.angle_gamma   90.00
#
_symmetry.space_group_name_H-M   'P 1'
#
loop_
_entity.id
_entity.type
_entity.pdbx_description
1 polymer ?
#
loop_
_entity_poly.entity_id
_entity_poly.type
_entity_poly.pdbx_seq_one_letter_code
_entity_poly.pdbx_strand_id
1 'polypeptide(L)'
;MKKLILAAVLVIPLVSVIVTGCGPQTSSGGESDFAPGAFPPILTDMEYHQNSWTRTDCMTCHEEGVKDAPKLKHTSLPDVAKEAKCRTCHVFVAGSQPNK
;
A
#
# COMPACT_ATOMS: atom_id res chain seq x y z
N MET A 1 31.23 -70.64 -2.46
CA MET A 1 30.17 -70.28 -1.50
C MET A 1 29.99 -68.77 -1.52
N LYS A 2 28.79 -68.32 -1.92
CA LYS A 2 28.08 -67.04 -1.72
C LYS A 2 28.89 -65.72 -1.65
N LYS A 3 28.79 -64.91 -2.73
CA LYS A 3 29.07 -63.47 -2.75
C LYS A 3 27.93 -62.74 -2.02
N LEU A 4 28.21 -62.01 -0.94
CA LEU A 4 27.26 -61.07 -0.33
C LEU A 4 27.37 -59.72 -1.05
N ILE A 5 26.26 -59.26 -1.62
CA ILE A 5 26.11 -57.92 -2.20
C ILE A 5 25.63 -57.01 -1.06
N LEU A 6 26.46 -56.04 -0.65
CA LEU A 6 26.02 -54.96 0.24
C LEU A 6 25.18 -53.97 -0.58
N ALA A 7 23.87 -53.90 -0.32
CA ALA A 7 23.02 -52.83 -0.82
C ALA A 7 23.14 -51.62 0.12
N ALA A 8 23.69 -50.51 -0.37
CA ALA A 8 23.69 -49.24 0.34
C ALA A 8 22.28 -48.62 0.26
N VAL A 9 21.59 -48.55 1.40
CA VAL A 9 20.30 -47.87 1.51
C VAL A 9 20.58 -46.38 1.67
N LEU A 10 20.36 -45.62 0.58
CA LEU A 10 20.43 -44.15 0.59
C LEU A 10 19.17 -43.60 1.27
N VAL A 11 19.30 -43.11 2.49
CA VAL A 11 18.21 -42.44 3.22
C VAL A 11 18.17 -40.98 2.75
N ILE A 12 17.22 -40.64 1.88
CA ILE A 12 16.97 -39.25 1.46
C ILE A 12 16.00 -38.63 2.48
N PRO A 13 16.38 -37.59 3.23
CA PRO A 13 15.42 -36.90 4.10
C PRO A 13 14.38 -36.17 3.23
N LEU A 14 13.12 -36.58 3.33
CA LEU A 14 11.97 -35.85 2.80
C LEU A 14 11.86 -34.51 3.55
N VAL A 15 12.40 -33.45 2.98
CA VAL A 15 12.09 -32.08 3.42
C VAL A 15 10.72 -31.73 2.84
N SER A 16 9.68 -31.80 3.69
CA SER A 16 8.34 -31.36 3.32
C SER A 16 8.34 -29.83 3.23
N VAL A 17 8.34 -29.30 2.02
CA VAL A 17 8.16 -27.87 1.77
C VAL A 17 6.66 -27.57 1.91
N ILE A 18 6.26 -27.01 3.05
CA ILE A 18 4.89 -26.56 3.26
C ILE A 18 4.76 -25.22 2.53
N VAL A 19 4.11 -25.23 1.37
CA VAL A 19 3.72 -24.00 0.66
C VAL A 19 2.49 -23.45 1.38
N THR A 20 2.68 -22.45 2.24
CA THR A 20 1.56 -21.71 2.83
C THR A 20 0.91 -20.84 1.75
N GLY A 21 -0.08 -21.41 1.05
CA GLY A 21 -0.90 -20.66 0.10
C GLY A 21 -1.76 -19.62 0.82
N CYS A 22 -1.87 -18.42 0.24
CA CYS A 22 -2.82 -17.40 0.68
C CYS A 22 -4.25 -17.86 0.37
N GLY A 23 -4.99 -18.28 1.39
CA GLY A 23 -6.44 -18.55 1.30
C GLY A 23 -7.28 -17.27 1.38
N PRO A 24 -8.56 -17.31 0.95
CA PRO A 24 -9.44 -16.15 0.94
C PRO A 24 -9.85 -15.78 2.39
N GLN A 25 -9.57 -14.55 2.79
CA GLN A 25 -10.03 -14.04 4.08
C GLN A 25 -11.46 -13.50 3.94
N THR A 26 -12.38 -14.10 4.69
CA THR A 26 -13.75 -13.60 4.85
C THR A 26 -13.72 -12.34 5.72
N SER A 27 -13.84 -11.16 5.13
CA SER A 27 -14.02 -9.92 5.88
C SER A 27 -15.47 -9.80 6.36
N SER A 28 -15.70 -10.04 7.64
CA SER A 28 -16.91 -9.60 8.32
C SER A 28 -16.90 -8.07 8.37
N GLY A 29 -17.91 -7.44 7.77
CA GLY A 29 -18.06 -5.99 7.76
C GLY A 29 -18.23 -5.42 9.17
N GLY A 30 -17.41 -4.41 9.49
CA GLY A 30 -17.48 -3.61 10.71
C GLY A 30 -16.10 -3.13 11.10
N GLU A 31 -15.80 -1.85 10.80
CA GLU A 31 -14.60 -1.09 11.16
C GLU A 31 -13.24 -1.76 10.92
N SER A 32 -12.48 -1.25 9.96
CA SER A 32 -11.12 -1.74 9.75
C SER A 32 -10.26 -1.54 11.01
N ASP A 33 -9.41 -2.50 11.36
CA ASP A 33 -8.41 -2.38 12.47
C ASP A 33 -7.38 -1.24 12.27
N PHE A 34 -7.49 -0.49 11.19
CA PHE A 34 -6.63 0.64 10.90
C PHE A 34 -7.03 1.87 11.72
N ALA A 35 -6.03 2.61 12.19
CA ALA A 35 -6.24 3.90 12.85
C ALA A 35 -7.01 4.88 11.94
N PRO A 36 -7.76 5.84 12.51
CA PRO A 36 -8.36 6.92 11.73
C PRO A 36 -7.31 7.64 10.87
N GLY A 37 -7.57 7.77 9.58
CA GLY A 37 -6.63 8.40 8.64
C GLY A 37 -5.40 7.54 8.31
N ALA A 38 -5.42 6.24 8.59
CA ALA A 38 -4.34 5.31 8.22
C ALA A 38 -4.08 5.24 6.71
N PHE A 39 -5.08 5.61 5.91
CA PHE A 39 -4.95 5.72 4.46
C PHE A 39 -4.92 7.18 4.02
N PRO A 40 -4.05 7.53 3.07
CA PRO A 40 -4.06 8.86 2.48
C PRO A 40 -5.41 9.14 1.80
N PRO A 41 -5.94 10.37 1.88
CA PRO A 41 -7.10 10.75 1.08
C PRO A 41 -6.80 10.65 -0.42
N ILE A 42 -7.83 10.38 -1.22
CA ILE A 42 -7.73 10.37 -2.69
C ILE A 42 -7.63 11.79 -3.25
N LEU A 43 -7.09 11.91 -4.47
CA LEU A 43 -7.21 13.12 -5.27
C LEU A 43 -8.55 13.07 -6.02
N THR A 44 -9.40 14.05 -5.75
CA THR A 44 -10.74 14.13 -6.35
C THR A 44 -10.68 14.47 -7.83
N ASP A 45 -11.66 14.04 -8.61
CA ASP A 45 -11.80 14.39 -10.04
C ASP A 45 -12.48 15.76 -10.19
N MET A 46 -11.75 16.79 -9.80
CA MET A 46 -12.16 18.19 -9.89
C MET A 46 -11.23 18.94 -10.83
N GLU A 47 -11.71 20.03 -11.43
CA GLU A 47 -10.93 20.84 -12.38
C GLU A 47 -9.52 21.21 -11.84
N TYR A 48 -9.44 21.58 -10.56
CA TYR A 48 -8.19 21.96 -9.91
C TYR A 48 -7.22 20.80 -9.61
N HIS A 49 -7.67 19.53 -9.74
CA HIS A 49 -6.85 18.32 -9.62
C HIS A 49 -6.57 17.64 -10.97
N GLN A 50 -7.02 18.23 -12.08
CA GLN A 50 -6.74 17.70 -13.42
C GLN A 50 -5.24 17.64 -13.68
N ASN A 51 -4.82 16.58 -14.37
CA ASN A 51 -3.42 16.28 -14.65
C ASN A 51 -2.55 16.13 -13.39
N SER A 52 -3.14 15.90 -12.22
CA SER A 52 -2.38 15.75 -10.97
C SER A 52 -1.29 14.69 -11.05
N TRP A 53 -1.45 13.66 -11.89
CA TRP A 53 -0.46 12.61 -12.15
C TRP A 53 0.93 13.12 -12.61
N THR A 54 0.98 14.27 -13.30
CA THR A 54 2.24 14.82 -13.84
C THR A 54 2.69 16.10 -13.15
N ARG A 55 1.84 16.73 -12.34
CA ARG A 55 2.11 17.98 -11.65
C ARG A 55 3.10 17.83 -10.48
N THR A 56 3.71 18.90 -10.02
CA THR A 56 4.57 18.87 -8.80
C THR A 56 4.32 20.05 -7.88
N ASP A 57 3.29 20.83 -8.17
CA ASP A 57 2.96 22.11 -7.54
C ASP A 57 1.82 21.98 -6.52
N CYS A 58 1.58 20.77 -6.00
CA CYS A 58 0.51 20.47 -5.04
C CYS A 58 0.54 21.40 -3.81
N MET A 59 1.75 21.75 -3.37
CA MET A 59 1.94 22.61 -2.20
C MET A 59 1.44 24.04 -2.40
N THR A 60 1.28 24.51 -3.65
CA THR A 60 0.74 25.85 -3.95
C THR A 60 -0.62 26.09 -3.28
N CYS A 61 -1.43 25.05 -3.12
CA CYS A 61 -2.70 25.14 -2.40
C CYS A 61 -2.63 24.50 -1.00
N HIS A 62 -1.92 23.37 -0.86
CA HIS A 62 -1.93 22.56 0.36
C HIS A 62 -1.00 23.04 1.48
N GLU A 63 -0.07 23.96 1.21
CA GLU A 63 0.76 24.56 2.26
C GLU A 63 -0.08 25.42 3.21
N GLU A 64 -0.84 26.36 2.63
CA GLU A 64 -1.64 27.32 3.40
C GLU A 64 -3.15 27.10 3.36
N GLY A 65 -3.61 26.06 2.66
CA GLY A 65 -5.02 25.70 2.56
C GLY A 65 -5.83 26.69 1.72
N VAL A 66 -5.28 27.09 0.58
CA VAL A 66 -5.93 28.00 -0.38
C VAL A 66 -7.20 27.34 -0.92
N LYS A 67 -8.30 28.11 -1.01
CA LYS A 67 -9.62 27.64 -1.50
C LYS A 67 -10.09 26.35 -0.80
N ASP A 68 -9.98 26.34 0.53
CA ASP A 68 -10.39 25.22 1.38
C ASP A 68 -9.63 23.91 1.15
N ALA A 69 -8.46 23.97 0.49
CA ALA A 69 -7.57 22.83 0.40
C ALA A 69 -7.12 22.38 1.80
N PRO A 70 -7.08 21.07 2.10
CA PRO A 70 -6.55 20.58 3.36
C PRO A 70 -5.08 21.00 3.56
N LYS A 71 -4.77 21.63 4.69
CA LYS A 71 -3.39 22.00 5.05
C LYS A 71 -2.55 20.77 5.35
N LEU A 72 -1.41 20.62 4.68
CA LEU A 72 -0.46 19.56 4.95
C LEU A 72 0.41 19.92 6.17
N LYS A 73 0.37 19.10 7.22
CA LYS A 73 1.22 19.27 8.41
C LYS A 73 2.43 18.33 8.34
N HIS A 74 3.59 18.85 7.94
CA HIS A 74 4.82 18.06 7.80
C HIS A 74 5.36 17.50 9.12
N THR A 75 4.99 18.07 10.26
CA THR A 75 5.51 17.69 11.59
C THR A 75 5.13 16.28 12.02
N SER A 76 4.06 15.70 11.46
CA SER A 76 3.61 14.34 11.75
C SER A 76 3.98 13.32 10.67
N LEU A 77 4.68 13.74 9.61
CA LEU A 77 5.08 12.85 8.52
C LEU A 77 6.43 12.19 8.84
N PRO A 78 6.59 10.87 8.61
CA PRO A 78 7.89 10.24 8.64
C PRO A 78 8.78 10.79 7.51
N ASP A 79 10.10 10.75 7.67
CA ASP A 79 11.02 11.39 6.71
C ASP A 79 10.87 10.84 5.28
N VAL A 80 10.61 9.54 5.16
CA VAL A 80 10.30 8.90 3.86
C VAL A 80 9.09 9.55 3.17
N ALA A 81 8.09 10.00 3.91
CA ALA A 81 6.91 10.66 3.35
C ALA A 81 7.19 12.12 2.95
N LYS A 82 8.15 12.78 3.58
CA LYS A 82 8.59 14.13 3.19
C LYS A 82 9.38 14.11 1.88
N GLU A 83 10.12 13.03 1.63
CA GLU A 83 10.88 12.83 0.39
C GLU A 83 10.03 12.25 -0.75
N ALA A 84 8.94 11.54 -0.43
CA ALA A 84 8.04 10.96 -1.40
C ALA A 84 7.32 12.04 -2.24
N LYS A 85 7.00 11.69 -3.49
CA LYS A 85 6.04 12.49 -4.27
C LYS A 85 4.65 12.24 -3.72
N CYS A 86 3.81 13.28 -3.60
CA CYS A 86 2.45 13.15 -3.03
C CYS A 86 1.66 11.98 -3.66
N ARG A 87 1.85 11.75 -4.95
CA ARG A 87 1.20 10.68 -5.74
C ARG A 87 1.64 9.25 -5.45
N THR A 88 2.71 9.08 -4.70
CA THR A 88 3.08 7.75 -4.17
C THR A 88 1.98 7.22 -3.26
N CYS A 89 1.21 8.10 -2.63
CA CYS A 89 0.17 7.77 -1.66
C CYS A 89 -1.22 8.28 -2.10
N HIS A 90 -1.30 9.52 -2.60
CA HIS A 90 -2.56 10.14 -3.02
C HIS A 90 -2.89 9.80 -4.47
N VAL A 91 -3.80 8.85 -4.67
CA VAL A 91 -4.21 8.38 -6.00
C VAL A 91 -5.37 9.20 -6.55
N PHE A 92 -5.34 9.48 -7.86
CA PHE A 92 -6.44 10.09 -8.58
C PHE A 92 -7.50 9.05 -8.90
N VAL A 93 -8.76 9.36 -8.57
CA VAL A 93 -9.90 8.47 -8.83
C VAL A 93 -10.90 9.20 -9.74
N ALA A 94 -11.04 8.73 -10.98
CA ALA A 94 -11.97 9.33 -11.93
C ALA A 94 -13.42 9.31 -11.40
N GLY A 95 -14.14 10.41 -11.60
CA GLY A 95 -15.50 10.63 -11.11
C GLY A 95 -15.63 10.92 -9.61
N SER A 96 -14.54 10.92 -8.84
CA SER A 96 -14.59 11.17 -7.39
C SER A 96 -14.83 12.65 -7.07
N GLN A 97 -15.52 12.92 -5.97
CA GLN A 97 -15.88 14.25 -5.49
C GLN A 97 -15.43 14.44 -4.04
N PRO A 98 -15.21 15.68 -3.57
CA PRO A 98 -14.96 15.95 -2.15
C PRO A 98 -16.13 15.48 -1.30
N ASN A 99 -15.85 14.82 -0.17
CA ASN A 99 -16.86 14.58 0.86
C ASN A 99 -17.27 15.93 1.45
N LYS A 100 -18.58 16.21 1.49
CA LYS A 100 -19.14 17.43 2.06
C LYS A 100 -19.24 17.37 3.57
#